data_AF-A0A372BYX5-F1
#
_entry.id   AF-A0A372BYX5-F1
#
_cell.length_a   1.000
_cell.length_b   1.000
_cell.length_c   1.000
_cell.angle_alpha   90.00
_cell.angle_beta   90.00
_cell.angle_gamma   90.00
#
_symmetry.space_group_name_H-M   'P 1'
#
loop_
_entity.id
_entity.type
_entity.pdbx_description
1 polymer ?
#
loop_
_entity_poly.entity_id
_entity_poly.type
_entity_poly.pdbx_seq_one_letter_code
_entity_poly.pdbx_strand_id
1 'polypeptide(L)'
;KEMEAGNVERNVDNLEMLSQLWSQAREHKESIPVLREAAQLSEDGELFFRLGQALMADERNEEAEQAFENAIEQGGMDDDRLANAWLLLGNARFNQAGPGDREQRMVADEAFANAERFDRTKQEAGNWREYISAINQTERRQAMLEEDQQQRMAEATQERQLTACRARQLAGSSLSEECKELLAADSDEGDDPQSDSEE
;
A
#
# COMPACT_ATOMS: atom_id res chain seq x y z
N LYS A 1 -25.25 -16.21 -26.36
CA LYS A 1 -26.40 -16.69 -27.17
C LYS A 1 -26.28 -18.14 -27.62
N GLU A 2 -25.36 -18.52 -28.51
CA GLU A 2 -25.31 -19.92 -29.02
C GLU A 2 -24.90 -20.96 -27.96
N MET A 3 -23.97 -20.61 -27.06
CA MET A 3 -23.63 -21.46 -25.91
C MET A 3 -24.78 -21.57 -24.89
N GLU A 4 -25.49 -20.47 -24.63
CA GLU A 4 -26.65 -20.46 -23.74
C GLU A 4 -27.81 -21.28 -24.32
N ALA A 5 -27.93 -21.32 -25.64
CA ALA A 5 -28.89 -22.14 -26.37
C ALA A 5 -28.47 -23.61 -26.48
N GLY A 6 -27.27 -23.98 -26.02
CA GLY A 6 -26.74 -25.36 -26.09
C GLY A 6 -26.26 -25.79 -27.47
N ASN A 7 -26.17 -24.86 -28.43
CA ASN A 7 -25.70 -25.15 -29.80
C ASN A 7 -24.17 -25.27 -29.88
N VAL A 8 -23.46 -24.73 -28.88
CA VAL A 8 -22.00 -24.79 -28.74
C VAL A 8 -21.69 -25.36 -27.36
N GLU A 9 -20.84 -26.38 -27.30
CA GLU A 9 -20.43 -27.01 -26.04
C GLU A 9 -19.67 -26.04 -25.14
N ARG A 10 -19.90 -26.13 -23.83
CA ARG A 10 -19.28 -25.27 -22.83
C ARG A 10 -18.01 -25.92 -22.27
N ASN A 11 -16.97 -26.00 -23.11
CA ASN A 11 -15.66 -26.53 -22.79
C ASN A 11 -14.60 -25.40 -22.77
N VAL A 12 -13.37 -25.72 -22.34
CA VAL A 12 -12.27 -24.75 -22.19
C VAL A 12 -12.02 -23.98 -23.49
N ASP A 13 -11.82 -24.68 -24.61
CA ASP A 13 -11.53 -24.07 -25.93
C ASP A 13 -12.60 -23.05 -26.34
N ASN A 14 -13.87 -23.42 -26.15
CA ASN A 14 -14.99 -22.56 -26.52
C ASN A 14 -15.09 -21.34 -25.58
N LEU A 15 -14.96 -21.54 -24.26
CA LEU A 15 -14.96 -20.44 -23.29
C LEU A 15 -13.76 -19.50 -23.50
N GLU A 16 -12.60 -20.05 -23.85
CA GLU A 16 -11.43 -19.28 -24.22
C GLU A 16 -11.73 -18.39 -25.43
N MET A 17 -12.24 -18.97 -26.52
CA MET A 17 -12.63 -18.20 -27.71
C MET A 17 -13.63 -17.10 -27.36
N LEU A 18 -14.64 -17.39 -26.55
CA LEU A 18 -15.62 -16.40 -26.10
C LEU A 18 -14.97 -15.26 -25.32
N SER A 19 -14.04 -15.56 -24.41
CA SER A 19 -13.30 -14.53 -23.67
C SER A 19 -12.42 -13.66 -24.59
N GLN A 20 -11.82 -14.23 -25.63
CA GLN A 20 -11.06 -13.48 -26.63
C GLN A 20 -11.96 -12.53 -27.43
N LEU A 21 -13.19 -12.93 -27.74
CA LEU A 21 -14.17 -12.08 -28.41
C LEU A 21 -14.61 -10.91 -27.54
N TRP A 22 -14.88 -11.15 -26.24
CA TRP A 22 -15.19 -10.07 -25.30
C TRP A 22 -14.03 -9.08 -25.14
N SER A 23 -12.79 -9.58 -25.07
CA SER A 23 -11.59 -8.73 -25.02
C SER A 23 -11.45 -7.85 -26.27
N GLN A 24 -11.67 -8.42 -27.47
CA GLN A 24 -11.68 -7.66 -28.73
C GLN A 24 -12.77 -6.57 -28.77
N ALA A 25 -13.91 -6.84 -28.14
CA ALA A 25 -14.99 -5.87 -27.99
C ALA A 25 -14.74 -4.82 -26.89
N ARG A 26 -13.68 -4.98 -26.08
CA ARG A 26 -13.38 -4.17 -24.87
C ARG A 26 -14.43 -4.29 -23.77
N GLU A 27 -15.16 -5.39 -23.76
CA GLU A 27 -16.20 -5.71 -22.78
C GLU A 27 -15.57 -6.59 -21.68
N HIS A 28 -14.67 -5.99 -20.89
CA HIS A 28 -13.89 -6.73 -19.90
C HIS A 28 -14.77 -7.33 -18.81
N LYS A 29 -15.80 -6.60 -18.38
CA LYS A 29 -16.72 -7.03 -17.32
C LYS A 29 -17.50 -8.29 -17.69
N GLU A 30 -17.93 -8.37 -18.95
CA GLU A 30 -18.64 -9.49 -19.55
C GLU A 30 -17.73 -10.71 -19.71
N SER A 31 -16.43 -10.49 -19.93
CA SER A 31 -15.44 -11.55 -20.03
C SER A 31 -15.14 -12.24 -18.69
N ILE A 32 -15.24 -11.54 -17.56
CA ILE A 32 -14.87 -12.04 -16.23
C ILE A 32 -15.58 -13.36 -15.86
N PRO A 33 -16.91 -13.50 -15.95
CA PRO A 33 -17.57 -14.77 -15.61
C PRO A 33 -17.16 -15.91 -16.54
N VAL A 34 -16.90 -15.61 -17.83
CA VAL A 34 -16.44 -16.61 -18.82
C VAL A 34 -15.02 -17.06 -18.50
N LEU A 35 -14.12 -16.13 -18.24
CA LEU A 35 -12.73 -16.40 -17.87
C LEU A 35 -12.63 -17.17 -16.55
N ARG A 36 -13.47 -16.83 -15.57
CA ARG A 36 -13.49 -17.53 -14.27
C ARG A 36 -13.87 -19.00 -14.44
N GLU A 37 -14.88 -19.27 -15.25
CA GLU A 37 -15.28 -20.65 -15.57
C GLU A 37 -14.18 -21.39 -16.35
N ALA A 38 -13.63 -20.74 -17.38
CA ALA A 38 -12.56 -21.32 -18.19
C ALA A 38 -11.33 -21.67 -17.35
N ALA A 39 -10.90 -20.75 -16.47
CA ALA A 39 -9.74 -20.93 -15.61
C ALA A 39 -9.89 -22.10 -14.63
N GLN A 40 -11.08 -22.31 -14.07
CA GLN A 40 -11.37 -23.45 -13.20
C GLN A 40 -11.30 -24.81 -13.91
N LEU A 41 -11.46 -24.82 -15.22
CA LEU A 41 -11.39 -26.02 -16.07
C LEU A 41 -10.02 -26.21 -16.72
N SER A 42 -9.16 -25.18 -16.67
CA SER A 42 -7.82 -25.19 -17.26
C SER A 42 -6.86 -26.05 -16.46
N GLU A 43 -5.88 -26.65 -17.14
CA GLU A 43 -4.76 -27.34 -16.48
C GLU A 43 -3.59 -26.38 -16.19
N ASP A 44 -3.48 -25.26 -16.91
CA ASP A 44 -2.47 -24.23 -16.72
C ASP A 44 -3.05 -22.88 -16.23
N GLY A 45 -2.14 -22.00 -15.80
CA GLY A 45 -2.46 -20.68 -15.27
C GLY A 45 -2.78 -19.60 -16.31
N GLU A 46 -2.77 -19.88 -17.62
CA GLU A 46 -2.97 -18.88 -18.67
C GLU A 46 -4.33 -18.17 -18.53
N LEU A 47 -5.38 -18.95 -18.27
CA LEU A 47 -6.74 -18.44 -18.14
C LEU A 47 -6.93 -17.65 -16.84
N PHE A 48 -6.24 -18.02 -15.77
CA PHE A 48 -6.17 -17.22 -14.55
C PHE A 48 -5.43 -15.89 -14.77
N PHE A 49 -4.35 -15.89 -15.54
CA PHE A 49 -3.62 -14.66 -15.89
C PHE A 49 -4.52 -13.70 -16.69
N ARG A 50 -5.24 -14.21 -17.68
CA ARG A 50 -6.21 -13.42 -18.47
C ARG A 50 -7.39 -12.93 -17.62
N LEU A 51 -7.85 -13.74 -16.66
CA LEU A 51 -8.86 -13.32 -15.68
C LEU A 51 -8.36 -12.13 -14.84
N GLY A 52 -7.11 -12.20 -14.33
CA GLY A 52 -6.50 -11.11 -13.59
C GLY A 52 -6.42 -9.82 -14.40
N GLN A 53 -6.04 -9.90 -15.68
CA GLN A 53 -6.04 -8.74 -16.58
C GLN A 53 -7.43 -8.12 -16.77
N ALA A 54 -8.47 -8.94 -16.94
CA ALA A 54 -9.84 -8.46 -17.07
C ALA A 54 -10.35 -7.81 -15.78
N LEU A 55 -9.98 -8.36 -14.62
CA LEU A 55 -10.33 -7.81 -13.30
C LEU A 55 -9.61 -6.48 -13.03
N MET A 56 -8.34 -6.36 -13.42
CA MET A 56 -7.62 -5.07 -13.38
C MET A 56 -8.30 -4.00 -14.24
N ALA A 57 -8.75 -4.37 -15.44
CA ALA A 57 -9.45 -3.46 -16.34
C ALA A 57 -10.83 -3.02 -15.79
N ASP A 58 -11.44 -3.80 -14.91
CA ASP A 58 -12.68 -3.49 -14.18
C ASP A 58 -12.40 -2.91 -12.77
N GLU A 59 -11.14 -2.54 -12.47
CA GLU A 59 -10.67 -1.97 -11.19
C GLU A 59 -10.90 -2.86 -9.95
N ARG A 60 -11.08 -4.18 -10.15
CA ARG A 60 -11.31 -5.17 -9.10
C ARG A 60 -9.99 -5.74 -8.59
N ASN A 61 -9.21 -4.91 -7.93
CA ASN A 61 -7.81 -5.20 -7.56
C ASN A 61 -7.65 -6.44 -6.65
N GLU A 62 -8.51 -6.62 -5.64
CA GLU A 62 -8.44 -7.79 -4.73
C GLU A 62 -8.69 -9.12 -5.46
N GLU A 63 -9.65 -9.14 -6.39
CA GLU A 63 -9.93 -10.33 -7.19
C GLU A 63 -8.84 -10.56 -8.25
N ALA A 64 -8.28 -9.47 -8.80
CA ALA A 64 -7.16 -9.55 -9.73
C ALA A 64 -5.93 -10.17 -9.06
N GLU A 65 -5.60 -9.76 -7.83
CA GLU A 65 -4.55 -10.37 -7.02
C GLU A 65 -4.75 -11.89 -6.92
N GLN A 66 -5.92 -12.34 -6.47
CA GLN A 66 -6.23 -13.77 -6.37
C GLN A 66 -6.09 -14.49 -7.71
N ALA A 67 -6.53 -13.88 -8.80
CA ALA A 67 -6.41 -14.47 -10.12
C ALA A 67 -4.93 -14.59 -10.57
N PHE A 68 -4.09 -13.59 -10.32
CA PHE A 68 -2.67 -13.66 -10.65
C PHE A 68 -1.91 -14.64 -9.76
N GLU A 69 -2.24 -14.74 -8.47
CA GLU A 69 -1.69 -15.77 -7.58
C GLU A 69 -2.01 -17.18 -8.09
N ASN A 70 -3.28 -17.45 -8.42
CA ASN A 70 -3.68 -18.73 -9.01
C ASN A 70 -2.93 -19.00 -10.33
N ALA A 71 -2.75 -17.99 -11.19
CA ALA A 71 -1.99 -18.15 -12.44
C ALA A 71 -0.55 -18.59 -12.19
N ILE A 72 0.12 -17.93 -11.23
CA ILE A 72 1.51 -18.21 -10.86
C ILE A 72 1.64 -19.59 -10.21
N GLU A 73 0.75 -19.93 -9.27
CA GLU A 73 0.76 -21.20 -8.54
C GLU A 73 0.46 -22.39 -9.45
N GLN A 74 -0.51 -22.24 -10.35
CA GLN A 74 -0.88 -23.29 -11.29
C GLN A 74 0.21 -23.52 -12.35
N GLY A 75 0.97 -22.49 -12.70
CA GLY A 75 2.11 -22.60 -13.60
C GLY A 75 1.69 -22.92 -15.05
N GLY A 76 2.59 -23.53 -15.83
CA GLY A 76 2.34 -23.86 -17.24
C GLY A 76 2.41 -22.68 -18.22
N MET A 77 2.59 -21.46 -17.71
CA MET A 77 2.86 -20.26 -18.51
C MET A 77 4.33 -20.21 -18.96
N ASP A 78 4.59 -19.56 -20.10
CA ASP A 78 5.95 -19.21 -20.51
C ASP A 78 6.57 -18.11 -19.62
N ASP A 79 7.88 -17.92 -19.73
CA ASP A 79 8.63 -16.95 -18.91
C ASP A 79 8.12 -15.52 -19.10
N ASP A 80 7.69 -15.16 -20.32
CA ASP A 80 7.20 -13.82 -20.63
C ASP A 80 5.88 -13.53 -19.90
N ARG A 81 4.97 -14.50 -19.87
CA ARG A 81 3.69 -14.38 -19.15
C ARG A 81 3.87 -14.48 -17.66
N LEU A 82 4.73 -15.37 -17.18
CA LEU A 82 5.07 -15.44 -15.76
C LEU A 82 5.68 -14.13 -15.25
N ALA A 83 6.57 -13.52 -16.03
CA ALA A 83 7.13 -12.20 -15.74
C ALA A 83 6.04 -11.12 -15.64
N ASN A 84 5.12 -11.09 -16.61
CA ASN A 84 4.00 -10.14 -16.59
C ASN A 84 3.00 -10.41 -15.47
N ALA A 85 2.76 -11.68 -15.09
CA ALA A 85 1.88 -12.04 -13.99
C ALA A 85 2.39 -11.47 -12.66
N TRP A 86 3.69 -11.59 -12.39
CA TRP A 86 4.31 -10.97 -11.22
C TRP A 86 4.23 -9.44 -11.23
N LEU A 87 4.47 -8.84 -12.40
CA LEU A 87 4.38 -7.38 -12.54
C LEU A 87 2.95 -6.90 -12.27
N LEU A 88 1.94 -7.54 -12.87
CA LEU A 88 0.54 -7.16 -12.70
C LEU A 88 0.00 -7.49 -11.30
N LEU A 89 0.48 -8.54 -10.65
CA LEU A 89 0.21 -8.82 -9.24
C LEU A 89 0.71 -7.66 -8.35
N GLY A 90 1.93 -7.16 -8.59
CA GLY A 90 2.44 -5.99 -7.90
C GLY A 90 1.57 -4.75 -8.11
N ASN A 91 1.10 -4.52 -9.34
CA ASN A 91 0.18 -3.42 -9.64
C ASN A 91 -1.16 -3.59 -8.90
N ALA A 92 -1.76 -4.78 -8.93
CA ALA A 92 -3.02 -5.07 -8.24
C ALA A 92 -2.90 -4.84 -6.73
N ARG A 93 -1.82 -5.30 -6.11
CA ARG A 93 -1.54 -5.08 -4.68
C ARG A 93 -1.28 -3.62 -4.36
N PHE A 94 -0.52 -2.91 -5.20
CA PHE A 94 -0.24 -1.49 -5.01
C PHE A 94 -1.52 -0.64 -5.09
N ASN A 95 -2.42 -0.96 -6.02
CA ASN A 95 -3.69 -0.25 -6.18
C ASN A 95 -4.63 -0.39 -4.97
N GLN A 96 -4.44 -1.40 -4.13
CA GLN A 96 -5.18 -1.56 -2.87
C GLN A 96 -4.64 -0.67 -1.75
N ALA A 97 -3.40 -0.17 -1.86
CA ALA A 97 -2.77 0.60 -0.80
C ALA A 97 -3.34 2.02 -0.71
N GLY A 98 -3.91 2.35 0.45
CA GLY A 98 -4.31 3.71 0.79
C GLY A 98 -3.14 4.63 1.19
N PRO A 99 -3.42 5.93 1.41
CA PRO A 99 -2.45 6.84 2.02
C PRO A 99 -1.95 6.29 3.38
N GLY A 100 -0.63 6.25 3.60
CA GLY A 100 -0.05 5.72 4.83
C GLY A 100 -0.01 4.19 4.95
N ASP A 101 -0.62 3.45 4.02
CA ASP A 101 -0.64 1.98 4.03
C ASP A 101 0.70 1.40 3.53
N ARG A 102 1.70 1.44 4.39
CA ARG A 102 3.05 0.96 4.10
C ARG A 102 3.11 -0.56 4.00
N GLU A 103 2.28 -1.26 4.75
CA GLU A 103 2.24 -2.73 4.76
C GLU A 103 1.76 -3.25 3.41
N GLN A 104 0.65 -2.72 2.88
CA GLN A 104 0.15 -3.12 1.56
C GLN A 104 1.14 -2.77 0.44
N ARG A 105 1.83 -1.62 0.54
CA ARG A 105 2.91 -1.28 -0.41
C ARG A 105 4.10 -2.23 -0.34
N MET A 106 4.42 -2.80 0.83
CA MET A 106 5.46 -3.82 0.95
C MET A 106 5.04 -5.14 0.30
N VAL A 107 3.79 -5.55 0.47
CA VAL A 107 3.23 -6.74 -0.20
C VAL A 107 3.26 -6.57 -1.74
N ALA A 108 3.06 -5.36 -2.24
CA ALA A 108 3.27 -5.03 -3.66
C ALA A 108 4.75 -5.09 -4.08
N ASP A 109 5.68 -4.53 -3.27
CA ASP A 109 7.13 -4.58 -3.54
C ASP A 109 7.65 -6.01 -3.70
N GLU A 110 7.13 -6.96 -2.91
CA GLU A 110 7.51 -8.36 -3.03
C GLU A 110 7.15 -8.97 -4.39
N ALA A 111 5.98 -8.65 -4.94
CA ALA A 111 5.59 -9.09 -6.27
C ALA A 111 6.45 -8.43 -7.36
N PHE A 112 6.71 -7.12 -7.23
CA PHE A 112 7.64 -6.43 -8.12
C PHE A 112 9.07 -6.99 -8.03
N ALA A 113 9.54 -7.39 -6.86
CA ALA A 113 10.85 -8.01 -6.68
C ALA A 113 10.96 -9.37 -7.40
N ASN A 114 9.86 -10.13 -7.52
CA ASN A 114 9.83 -11.33 -8.34
C ASN A 114 9.80 -11.00 -9.83
N ALA A 115 9.00 -9.99 -10.23
CA ALA A 115 8.96 -9.50 -11.61
C ALA A 115 10.33 -8.96 -12.08
N GLU A 116 11.10 -8.36 -11.18
CA GLU A 116 12.41 -7.77 -11.49
C GLU A 116 13.47 -8.81 -11.91
N ARG A 117 13.25 -10.08 -11.57
CA ARG A 117 14.16 -11.18 -11.92
C ARG A 117 14.14 -11.54 -13.40
N PHE A 118 13.12 -11.11 -14.13
CA PHE A 118 12.97 -11.36 -15.56
C PHE A 118 13.43 -10.14 -16.37
N ASP A 119 14.30 -10.35 -17.37
CA ASP A 119 14.86 -9.26 -18.18
C ASP A 119 13.77 -8.38 -18.82
N ARG A 120 12.64 -8.97 -19.19
CA ARG A 120 11.49 -8.30 -19.81
C ARG A 120 10.84 -7.25 -18.90
N THR A 121 10.66 -7.57 -17.62
CA THR A 121 9.93 -6.73 -16.65
C THR A 121 10.86 -6.03 -15.66
N LYS A 122 12.16 -6.32 -15.71
CA LYS A 122 13.19 -5.77 -14.81
C LYS A 122 13.13 -4.27 -14.63
N GLN A 123 13.12 -3.53 -15.73
CA GLN A 123 13.13 -2.07 -15.66
C GLN A 123 11.84 -1.52 -15.04
N GLU A 124 10.69 -2.01 -15.48
CA GLU A 124 9.40 -1.53 -15.00
C GLU A 124 9.19 -1.86 -13.52
N ALA A 125 9.50 -3.09 -13.13
CA ALA A 125 9.46 -3.52 -11.74
C ALA A 125 10.41 -2.67 -10.87
N GLY A 126 11.66 -2.48 -11.30
CA GLY A 126 12.62 -1.62 -10.59
C GLY A 126 12.09 -0.20 -10.36
N ASN A 127 11.48 0.42 -11.36
CA ASN A 127 10.87 1.75 -11.24
C ASN A 127 9.74 1.77 -10.19
N TRP A 128 8.89 0.74 -10.16
CA TRP A 128 7.83 0.62 -9.14
C TRP A 128 8.38 0.52 -7.72
N ARG A 129 9.43 -0.27 -7.54
CA ARG A 129 10.10 -0.44 -6.24
C ARG A 129 10.77 0.85 -5.77
N GLU A 130 11.42 1.57 -6.68
CA GLU A 130 11.97 2.91 -6.41
C GLU A 130 10.87 3.89 -5.99
N TYR A 131 9.74 3.86 -6.69
CA TYR A 131 8.58 4.71 -6.37
C TYR A 131 8.00 4.40 -4.99
N ILE A 132 7.79 3.13 -4.65
CA ILE A 132 7.33 2.69 -3.32
C ILE A 132 8.31 3.16 -2.23
N SER A 133 9.62 3.01 -2.47
CA SER A 133 10.65 3.48 -1.55
C SER A 133 10.58 4.99 -1.33
N ALA A 134 10.40 5.77 -2.40
CA ALA A 134 10.28 7.23 -2.33
C ALA A 134 9.04 7.69 -1.54
N ILE A 135 7.88 7.05 -1.73
CA ILE A 135 6.66 7.31 -0.93
C ILE A 135 6.95 7.04 0.54
N ASN A 136 7.46 5.86 0.86
CA ASN A 136 7.71 5.44 2.24
C ASN A 136 8.72 6.35 2.95
N GLN A 137 9.77 6.79 2.27
CA GLN A 137 10.74 7.76 2.80
C GLN A 137 10.08 9.12 3.05
N THR A 138 9.23 9.59 2.13
CA THR A 138 8.54 10.87 2.25
C THR A 138 7.61 10.89 3.45
N GLU A 139 6.78 9.86 3.60
CA GLU A 139 5.86 9.75 4.73
C GLU A 139 6.61 9.64 6.07
N ARG A 140 7.75 8.93 6.12
CA ARG A 140 8.59 8.86 7.33
C ARG A 140 9.12 10.25 7.70
N ARG A 141 9.59 11.00 6.70
CA ARG A 141 10.08 12.38 6.91
C ARG A 141 8.97 13.30 7.41
N GLN A 142 7.77 13.21 6.84
CA GLN A 142 6.62 13.98 7.28
C GLN A 142 6.26 13.65 8.73
N ALA A 143 6.17 12.37 9.10
CA ALA A 143 5.87 11.96 10.47
C ALA A 143 6.91 12.50 11.47
N MET A 144 8.20 12.42 11.15
CA MET A 144 9.26 12.98 12.02
C MET A 144 9.15 14.50 12.19
N LEU A 145 8.81 15.23 11.11
CA LEU A 145 8.64 16.67 11.18
C LEU A 145 7.39 17.07 11.98
N GLU A 146 6.30 16.33 11.84
CA GLU A 146 5.08 16.56 12.60
C GLU A 146 5.30 16.30 14.10
N GLU A 147 6.05 15.25 14.43
CA GLU A 147 6.43 14.94 15.81
C GLU A 147 7.31 16.04 16.44
N ASP A 148 8.37 16.47 15.75
CA ASP A 148 9.23 17.59 16.20
C ASP A 148 8.42 18.89 16.40
N GLN A 149 7.51 19.20 15.47
CA GLN A 149 6.62 20.36 15.60
C GLN A 149 5.69 20.25 16.81
N GLN A 150 5.12 19.07 17.05
CA GLN A 150 4.26 18.84 18.21
C GLN A 150 5.02 18.99 19.53
N GLN A 151 6.24 18.45 19.62
CA GLN A 151 7.10 18.57 20.80
C GLN A 151 7.43 20.03 21.08
N ARG A 152 7.94 20.77 20.10
CA ARG A 152 8.25 22.21 20.25
C ARG A 152 7.04 23.05 20.63
N MET A 153 5.87 22.72 20.09
CA MET A 153 4.63 23.42 20.43
C MET A 153 4.17 23.11 21.85
N ALA A 154 4.36 21.87 22.32
CA ALA A 154 4.08 21.48 23.70
C ALA A 154 5.03 22.19 24.67
N GLU A 155 6.33 22.18 24.40
CA GLU A 155 7.36 22.90 25.16
C GLU A 155 7.04 24.40 25.24
N ALA A 156 6.81 25.06 24.09
CA ALA A 156 6.48 26.48 24.06
C ALA A 156 5.16 26.79 24.79
N THR A 157 4.21 25.86 24.83
CA THR A 157 2.96 26.02 25.60
C THR A 157 3.24 25.93 27.09
N GLN A 158 4.03 24.96 27.51
CA GLN A 158 4.46 24.78 28.91
C GLN A 158 5.26 25.99 29.40
N GLU A 159 6.24 26.47 28.62
CA GLU A 159 7.03 27.66 28.96
C GLU A 159 6.15 28.90 29.16
N ARG A 160 5.15 29.11 28.30
CA ARG A 160 4.20 30.22 28.43
C ARG A 160 3.35 30.09 29.70
N GLN A 161 2.90 28.88 30.02
CA GLN A 161 2.15 28.60 31.24
C GLN A 161 3.01 28.89 32.48
N LEU A 162 4.23 28.37 32.51
CA LEU A 162 5.20 28.60 33.59
C LEU A 162 5.48 30.09 33.77
N THR A 163 5.74 30.82 32.67
CA THR A 163 5.95 32.27 32.69
C THR A 163 4.75 33.01 33.28
N ALA A 164 3.53 32.63 32.91
CA ALA A 164 2.30 33.21 33.47
C ALA A 164 2.14 32.90 34.98
N CYS A 165 2.48 31.69 35.42
CA CYS A 165 2.46 31.30 36.82
C CYS A 165 3.49 32.08 37.65
N ARG A 166 4.74 32.21 37.16
CA ARG A 166 5.79 33.04 37.77
C ARG A 166 5.34 34.49 37.91
N ALA A 167 4.72 35.06 36.87
CA ALA A 167 4.20 36.43 36.92
C ALA A 167 3.11 36.60 38.01
N ARG A 168 2.19 35.64 38.15
CA ARG A 168 1.18 35.66 39.22
C ARG A 168 1.80 35.55 40.61
N GLN A 169 2.81 34.70 40.77
CA GLN A 169 3.53 34.52 42.03
C GLN A 169 4.21 35.82 42.46
N LEU A 170 4.94 36.46 41.53
CA LEU A 170 5.61 37.75 41.77
C LEU A 170 4.62 38.88 42.10
N ALA A 171 3.43 38.85 41.48
CA ALA A 171 2.35 39.79 41.79
C ALA A 171 1.64 39.52 43.14
N GLY A 172 2.01 38.46 43.87
CA GLY A 172 1.37 38.07 45.13
C GLY A 172 -0.08 37.59 44.96
N SER A 173 -0.46 37.18 43.75
CA SER A 173 -1.80 36.67 43.45
C SER A 173 -1.94 35.20 43.90
N SER A 174 -3.17 34.75 44.16
CA SER A 174 -3.42 33.34 44.46
C SER A 174 -3.08 32.45 43.27
N LEU A 175 -2.28 31.41 43.49
CA LEU A 175 -1.89 30.43 42.48
C LEU A 175 -2.87 29.25 42.44
N SER A 176 -3.21 28.77 41.24
CA SER A 176 -3.87 27.47 41.06
C SER A 176 -2.93 26.32 41.45
N GLU A 177 -3.48 25.15 41.77
CA GLU A 177 -2.66 23.95 42.04
C GLU A 177 -1.76 23.61 40.85
N GLU A 178 -2.28 23.65 39.63
CA GLU A 178 -1.49 23.47 38.39
C GLU A 178 -0.30 24.44 38.29
N CYS A 179 -0.46 25.70 38.68
CA CYS A 179 0.66 26.65 38.72
C CYS A 179 1.67 26.32 39.82
N LYS A 180 1.21 25.84 40.99
CA LYS A 180 2.11 25.45 42.08
C LYS A 180 2.94 24.23 41.69
N GLU A 181 2.31 23.24 41.04
CA GLU A 181 2.97 22.03 40.54
C GLU A 181 4.00 22.37 39.46
N LEU A 182 3.64 23.17 38.46
CA LEU A 182 4.56 23.60 37.40
C LEU A 182 5.77 24.37 37.94
N LEU A 183 5.55 25.27 38.91
CA LEU A 183 6.64 26.03 39.54
C LEU A 183 7.55 25.15 40.39
N ALA A 184 7.00 24.15 41.08
CA ALA A 184 7.78 23.20 41.88
C ALA A 184 8.63 22.28 40.98
N ALA A 185 8.06 21.77 39.88
CA ALA A 185 8.77 20.92 38.93
C ALA A 185 9.96 21.65 38.28
N ASP A 186 9.78 22.91 37.88
CA ASP A 186 10.85 23.74 37.30
C ASP A 186 11.95 24.09 38.32
N SER A 187 11.61 24.26 39.61
CA SER A 187 12.63 24.46 40.65
C SER A 187 13.47 23.22 40.92
N ASP A 188 12.93 22.02 40.70
CA ASP A 188 13.64 20.76 40.88
C ASP A 188 14.57 20.44 39.68
N GLU A 189 14.22 20.86 38.45
CA GLU A 189 15.07 20.72 37.25
C GLU A 189 16.29 21.67 37.26
N GLY A 190 16.19 22.83 37.93
CA GLY A 190 17.29 23.81 38.05
C GLY A 190 18.42 23.41 39.00
N ASP A 191 18.28 22.31 39.76
CA ASP A 191 19.25 21.81 40.75
C ASP A 191 20.03 20.56 40.26
N ASP A 192 19.90 20.17 38.98
CA ASP A 192 20.65 19.03 38.40
C ASP A 192 22.11 19.44 38.02
N PRO A 193 23.17 18.87 38.65
CA PRO A 193 24.55 19.36 38.52
C PRO A 193 25.26 19.07 37.19
N GLN A 194 24.57 18.59 36.14
CA GLN A 194 25.20 18.06 34.93
C GLN A 194 25.10 18.95 33.66
N SER A 195 24.60 20.19 33.74
CA SER A 195 24.52 21.07 32.55
C SER A 195 25.80 21.86 32.22
N ASP A 196 26.85 21.78 33.04
CA ASP A 196 28.17 22.40 32.79
C ASP A 196 29.25 21.36 32.44
N SER A 197 29.12 20.66 31.31
CA SER A 197 30.29 20.11 30.61
C SER A 197 29.97 19.74 29.18
N GLU A 198 30.25 20.65 28.24
CA GLU A 198 30.76 20.33 26.90
C GLU A 198 31.24 21.63 26.24
N GLU A 199 32.56 21.85 26.31
CA GLU A 199 33.35 22.80 25.50
C GLU A 199 34.10 22.01 24.41
#